data_AF-A0A812I4N6-F1
#
_entry.id   AF-A0A812I4N6-F1
#
_cell.length_a   1.000
_cell.length_b   1.000
_cell.length_c   1.000
_cell.angle_alpha   90.00
_cell.angle_beta   90.00
_cell.angle_gamma   90.00
#
_symmetry.space_group_name_H-M   'P 1'
#
loop_
_entity.id
_entity.type
_entity.pdbx_description
1 polymer ?
#
loop_
_entity_poly.entity_id
_entity_poly.type
_entity_poly.pdbx_seq_one_letter_code
_entity_poly.pdbx_strand_id
1 'polypeptide(L)'
;MNGASDACATEREGLKQELEKQLHSIFLVQRSIVEQVLYQRLKKDLLRKMRRKKRELDVKEKLRMLHGAMSDYDSQVEELRPLFVSNTERDRAEKRLSQLQWGIGDTAEGKEMKQRWKMERLRRAPTRQSKDISISLSPGMRLMLRPSGLGNFQLFSRRKVGPNQNPNEVAVGIHNDGKVETCETVKCPGERTSDATCGVLLQKWRSPASSIASVTAANARFYWPKPSRSKLCASAFAAMNAEDLEGLPVSSGGHVLSCEEITCLQAGLTLLKATEKNPVIQFWGKILGKERDYFIACEIRDLKPAYPNKRFFYAGEDFKFKAMPDLSEEVGEAVSMLQLTTPLTGDPTALLESVGGVEPKAGPALTELDRLTLLVQEIDFDTATVPKGAYSLNEAQVVVPNSAFRGLEPAKATLLENYVHFRPPASVVSLKAQASNDLEFQSNFLDSLADDLPKGCWAVRQEPEKSGLVTLRSLMWPGYSAFHVPGTGKFGSVYFGYASKINDLAFLL
;
A
#
# COMPACT_ATOMS: atom_id res chain seq x y z
N MET A 1 25.11 10.92 69.28
CA MET A 1 24.27 10.20 68.30
C MET A 1 23.64 11.15 67.27
N ASN A 2 24.40 12.10 66.67
CA ASN A 2 23.87 13.09 65.73
C ASN A 2 24.46 13.00 64.29
N GLY A 3 25.23 11.95 63.97
CA GLY A 3 25.93 11.87 62.67
C GLY A 3 25.19 11.14 61.55
N ALA A 4 24.12 10.40 61.85
CA ALA A 4 23.45 9.53 60.87
C ALA A 4 22.29 10.21 60.13
N SER A 5 21.71 11.29 60.66
CA SER A 5 20.60 12.01 60.00
C SER A 5 21.06 12.89 58.85
N ASP A 6 22.27 13.47 58.96
CA ASP A 6 22.79 14.40 57.95
C ASP A 6 23.24 13.69 56.68
N ALA A 7 23.85 12.49 56.78
CA ALA A 7 24.27 11.72 55.60
C ALA A 7 23.08 11.33 54.70
N CYS A 8 21.97 10.92 55.30
CA CYS A 8 20.74 10.57 54.57
C CYS A 8 20.09 11.80 53.93
N ALA A 9 20.24 12.98 54.53
CA ALA A 9 19.75 14.24 53.95
C ALA A 9 20.56 14.65 52.72
N THR A 10 21.89 14.50 52.74
CA THR A 10 22.76 14.79 51.58
C THR A 10 22.50 13.84 50.41
N GLU A 11 22.33 12.55 50.70
CA GLU A 11 22.00 11.54 49.67
C GLU A 11 20.62 11.80 49.04
N ARG A 12 19.64 12.19 49.84
CA ARG A 12 18.29 12.55 49.35
C ARG A 12 18.31 13.79 48.46
N GLU A 13 19.11 14.80 48.80
CA GLU A 13 19.25 16.01 47.97
C GLU A 13 19.99 15.70 46.66
N GLY A 14 21.01 14.82 46.70
CA GLY A 14 21.69 14.35 45.48
C GLY A 14 20.76 13.59 44.54
N LEU A 15 19.92 12.71 45.07
CA LEU A 15 18.94 11.96 44.28
C LEU A 15 17.86 12.87 43.69
N LYS A 16 17.42 13.88 44.45
CA LYS A 16 16.48 14.91 43.96
C LYS A 16 17.06 15.72 42.81
N GLN A 17 18.32 16.14 42.90
CA GLN A 17 19.00 16.88 41.82
C GLN A 17 19.14 16.05 40.54
N GLU A 18 19.48 14.76 40.67
CA GLU A 18 19.54 13.88 39.50
C GLU A 18 18.16 13.63 38.90
N LEU A 19 17.12 13.44 39.71
CA LEU A 19 15.74 13.31 39.23
C LEU A 19 15.26 14.58 38.49
N GLU A 20 15.53 15.76 39.04
CA GLU A 20 15.21 17.04 38.40
C GLU A 20 15.92 17.20 37.05
N LYS A 21 17.18 16.77 36.96
CA LYS A 21 17.97 16.76 35.72
C LYS A 21 17.40 15.80 34.69
N GLN A 22 17.02 14.58 35.10
CA GLN A 22 16.40 13.60 34.20
C GLN A 22 15.05 14.10 33.68
N LEU A 23 14.18 14.60 34.56
CA LEU A 23 12.89 15.18 34.19
C LEU A 23 13.04 16.40 33.27
N HIS A 24 14.05 17.24 33.51
CA HIS A 24 14.36 18.35 32.60
C HIS A 24 14.75 17.84 31.21
N SER A 25 15.57 16.79 31.11
CA SER A 25 15.96 16.23 29.81
C SER A 25 14.78 15.64 29.04
N ILE A 26 13.87 14.94 29.72
CA ILE A 26 12.64 14.38 29.15
C ILE A 26 11.73 15.51 28.64
N PHE A 27 11.55 16.56 29.45
CA PHE A 27 10.76 17.73 29.05
C PHE A 27 11.29 18.39 27.77
N LEU A 28 12.62 18.54 27.63
CA LEU A 28 13.22 19.13 26.43
C LEU A 28 12.90 18.30 25.17
N VAL A 29 12.95 16.97 25.28
CA VAL A 29 12.60 16.04 24.19
C VAL A 29 11.11 16.14 23.84
N GLN A 30 10.23 16.02 24.83
CA GLN A 30 8.77 16.09 24.63
C GLN A 30 8.35 17.41 23.97
N ARG A 31 8.88 18.53 24.47
CA ARG A 31 8.64 19.85 23.88
C ARG A 31 9.13 19.95 22.43
N SER A 32 10.28 19.37 22.10
CA SER A 32 10.77 19.36 20.70
C SER A 32 9.83 18.59 19.76
N ILE A 33 9.21 17.52 20.26
CA ILE A 33 8.21 16.74 19.51
C ILE A 33 6.95 17.59 19.29
N VAL A 34 6.46 18.27 20.32
CA VAL A 34 5.32 19.21 20.22
C VAL A 34 5.59 20.26 19.14
N GLU A 35 6.77 20.87 19.15
CA GLU A 35 7.16 21.87 18.14
C GLU A 35 7.16 21.28 16.72
N GLN A 36 7.71 20.08 16.52
CA GLN A 36 7.73 19.40 15.22
C GLN A 36 6.32 19.08 14.71
N VAL A 37 5.43 18.60 15.59
CA VAL A 37 4.04 18.29 15.24
C VAL A 37 3.30 19.56 14.81
N LEU A 38 3.45 20.65 15.58
CA LEU A 38 2.83 21.94 15.27
C LEU A 38 3.39 22.55 13.98
N TYR A 39 4.69 22.39 13.71
CA TYR A 39 5.31 22.80 12.46
C TYR A 39 4.66 22.11 11.25
N GLN A 40 4.50 20.78 11.30
CA GLN A 40 3.87 20.03 10.21
C GLN A 40 2.40 20.38 10.03
N ARG A 41 1.67 20.57 11.14
CA ARG A 41 0.26 20.98 11.12
C ARG A 41 0.09 22.36 10.50
N LEU A 42 0.86 23.35 10.95
CA LEU A 42 0.83 24.71 10.40
C LEU A 42 1.18 24.73 8.91
N LYS A 43 2.21 23.97 8.48
CA LYS A 43 2.57 23.81 7.07
C LYS A 43 1.37 23.29 6.26
N LYS A 44 0.74 22.19 6.71
CA LYS A 44 -0.39 21.56 6.02
C LYS A 44 -1.59 22.50 5.92
N ASP A 45 -1.90 23.22 6.99
CA ASP A 45 -3.05 24.12 7.03
C ASP A 45 -2.84 25.35 6.13
N LEU A 46 -1.63 25.92 6.11
CA LEU A 46 -1.27 27.01 5.20
C LEU A 46 -1.44 26.58 3.73
N LEU A 47 -0.89 25.41 3.37
CA LEU A 47 -0.99 24.87 2.01
C LEU A 47 -2.43 24.53 1.64
N ARG A 48 -3.22 23.96 2.56
CA ARG A 48 -4.64 23.67 2.37
C ARG A 48 -5.44 24.93 2.09
N LYS A 49 -5.18 26.01 2.84
CA LYS A 49 -5.89 27.29 2.66
C LYS A 49 -5.47 27.98 1.36
N MET A 50 -4.20 27.90 0.99
CA MET A 50 -3.70 28.33 -0.33
C MET A 50 -4.41 27.59 -1.47
N ARG A 51 -4.53 26.26 -1.40
CA ARG A 51 -5.26 25.45 -2.41
C ARG A 51 -6.71 25.87 -2.55
N ARG A 52 -7.40 26.07 -1.43
CA ARG A 52 -8.82 26.48 -1.41
C ARG A 52 -9.03 27.85 -2.06
N LYS A 53 -8.18 28.82 -1.74
CA LYS A 53 -8.32 30.20 -2.25
C LYS A 53 -7.73 30.41 -3.65
N LYS A 54 -6.95 29.44 -4.17
CA LYS A 54 -6.22 29.54 -5.46
C LYS A 54 -5.38 30.82 -5.59
N ARG A 55 -4.88 31.34 -4.45
CA ARG A 55 -4.03 32.54 -4.35
C ARG A 55 -3.15 32.46 -3.11
N GLU A 56 -2.15 33.33 -3.04
CA GLU A 56 -1.34 33.49 -1.82
C GLU A 56 -2.18 34.04 -0.66
N LEU A 57 -1.83 33.62 0.55
CA LEU A 57 -2.49 34.06 1.78
C LEU A 57 -2.01 35.48 2.14
N ASP A 58 -2.98 36.29 2.56
CA ASP A 58 -2.70 37.63 3.08
C ASP A 58 -2.01 37.57 4.45
N VAL A 59 -1.28 38.63 4.80
CA VAL A 59 -0.52 38.77 6.06
C VAL A 59 -1.40 38.52 7.27
N LYS A 60 -2.60 39.11 7.30
CA LYS A 60 -3.56 38.94 8.40
C LYS A 60 -4.00 37.48 8.56
N GLU A 61 -4.13 36.74 7.46
CA GLU A 61 -4.53 35.35 7.49
C GLU A 61 -3.43 34.43 7.97
N LYS A 62 -2.19 34.73 7.59
CA LYS A 62 -1.01 34.01 8.03
C LYS A 62 -0.76 34.23 9.53
N LEU A 63 -0.85 35.47 10.02
CA LEU A 63 -0.70 35.81 11.44
C LEU A 63 -1.77 35.12 12.32
N ARG A 64 -3.03 35.09 11.86
CA ARG A 64 -4.09 34.38 12.60
C ARG A 64 -3.78 32.90 12.79
N MET A 65 -3.19 32.27 11.78
CA MET A 65 -2.83 30.85 11.83
C MET A 65 -1.62 30.59 12.72
N LEU A 66 -0.64 31.52 12.73
CA LEU A 66 0.48 31.47 13.66
C LEU A 66 0.03 31.64 15.11
N HIS A 67 -0.81 32.64 15.41
CA HIS A 67 -1.34 32.84 16.76
C HIS A 67 -2.12 31.62 17.25
N GLY A 68 -2.90 30.97 16.37
CA GLY A 68 -3.56 29.70 16.69
C GLY A 68 -2.56 28.59 17.03
N ALA A 69 -1.51 28.43 16.23
CA ALA A 69 -0.46 27.44 16.48
C ALA A 69 0.34 27.74 17.76
N MET A 70 0.59 29.01 18.08
CA MET A 70 1.27 29.43 19.31
C MET A 70 0.39 29.21 20.55
N SER A 71 -0.92 29.44 20.45
CA SER A 71 -1.85 29.12 21.53
C SER A 71 -1.88 27.61 21.82
N ASP A 72 -1.87 26.78 20.78
CA ASP A 72 -1.79 25.32 20.92
C ASP A 72 -0.44 24.89 21.53
N TYR A 73 0.66 25.55 21.15
CA TYR A 73 2.00 25.35 21.73
C TYR A 73 2.01 25.67 23.22
N ASP A 74 1.51 26.84 23.60
CA ASP A 74 1.49 27.29 24.99
C ASP A 74 0.68 26.33 25.87
N SER A 75 -0.49 25.86 25.39
CA SER A 75 -1.32 24.89 26.12
C SER A 75 -0.60 23.55 26.35
N GLN A 76 -0.02 22.97 25.29
CA GLN A 76 0.62 21.66 25.38
C GLN A 76 1.94 21.69 26.16
N VAL A 77 2.71 22.77 26.05
CA VAL A 77 3.97 22.91 26.78
C VAL A 77 3.72 23.19 28.25
N GLU A 78 2.67 23.94 28.60
CA GLU A 78 2.33 24.20 30.01
C GLU A 78 1.85 22.93 30.72
N GLU A 79 1.13 22.03 30.04
CA GLU A 79 0.74 20.72 30.59
C GLU A 79 1.95 19.81 30.86
N LEU A 80 2.99 19.86 30.02
CA LEU A 80 4.17 19.00 30.11
C LEU A 80 5.26 19.56 31.03
N ARG A 81 5.12 20.80 31.49
CA ARG A 81 6.18 21.55 32.15
C ARG A 81 6.33 21.16 33.62
N PRO A 82 7.53 20.72 34.06
CA PRO A 82 7.81 20.57 35.49
C PRO A 82 7.82 21.93 36.20
N LEU A 83 7.29 21.97 37.42
CA LEU A 83 7.11 23.20 38.23
C LEU A 83 8.41 24.00 38.43
N PHE A 84 9.57 23.34 38.40
CA PHE A 84 10.89 23.93 38.63
C PHE A 84 11.57 24.46 37.34
N VAL A 85 10.96 24.30 36.16
CA VAL A 85 11.53 24.73 34.88
C VAL A 85 10.87 26.02 34.40
N SER A 86 11.64 27.02 33.97
CA SER A 86 11.12 28.23 33.29
C SER A 86 11.03 28.05 31.77
N ASN A 87 9.94 28.49 31.12
CA ASN A 87 9.77 28.37 29.67
C ASN A 87 10.54 29.47 28.90
N THR A 88 11.87 29.35 28.83
CA THR A 88 12.74 30.35 28.19
C THR A 88 12.81 30.25 26.66
N GLU A 89 12.20 29.23 26.04
CA GLU A 89 12.39 28.95 24.61
C GLU A 89 11.14 29.10 23.75
N ARG A 90 10.03 29.59 24.33
CA ARG A 90 8.82 29.97 23.60
C ARG A 90 9.13 30.89 22.41
N ASP A 91 9.98 31.90 22.62
CA ASP A 91 10.40 32.84 21.58
C ASP A 91 11.18 32.16 20.45
N ARG A 92 11.89 31.07 20.74
CA ARG A 92 12.62 30.29 19.71
C ARG A 92 11.64 29.51 18.85
N ALA A 93 10.64 28.87 19.46
CA ALA A 93 9.59 28.15 18.75
C ALA A 93 8.77 29.11 17.85
N GLU A 94 8.40 30.28 18.38
CA GLU A 94 7.69 31.30 17.61
C GLU A 94 8.48 31.75 16.37
N LYS A 95 9.80 31.98 16.53
CA LYS A 95 10.67 32.33 15.40
C LYS A 95 10.68 31.24 14.33
N ARG A 96 10.75 29.96 14.69
CA ARG A 96 10.77 28.85 13.70
C ARG A 96 9.44 28.70 12.97
N LEU A 97 8.31 28.81 13.69
CA LEU A 97 6.98 28.77 13.09
C LEU A 97 6.71 29.99 12.20
N SER A 98 7.20 31.17 12.59
CA SER A 98 7.13 32.40 11.79
C SER A 98 7.97 32.27 10.50
N GLN A 99 9.19 31.72 10.57
CA GLN A 99 10.00 31.45 9.39
C GLN A 99 9.28 30.55 8.38
N LEU A 100 8.62 29.50 8.84
CA LEU A 100 7.79 28.63 8.00
C LEU A 100 6.62 29.40 7.35
N GLN A 101 5.91 30.22 8.12
CA GLN A 101 4.77 31.01 7.65
C GLN A 101 5.16 31.94 6.48
N TRP A 102 6.31 32.60 6.58
CA TRP A 102 6.79 33.50 5.54
C TRP A 102 7.39 32.75 4.36
N GLY A 103 8.15 31.67 4.61
CA GLY A 103 8.78 30.83 3.60
C GLY A 103 7.87 29.82 2.89
N ILE A 104 6.59 29.72 3.28
CA ILE A 104 5.67 28.70 2.73
C ILE A 104 5.52 28.76 1.21
N GLY A 105 5.62 29.97 0.63
CA GLY A 105 5.54 30.17 -0.81
C GLY A 105 6.75 29.65 -1.58
N ASP A 106 7.90 29.52 -0.91
CA ASP A 106 9.18 29.12 -1.51
C ASP A 106 9.46 27.61 -1.37
N THR A 107 8.64 26.93 -0.55
CA THR A 107 8.62 25.46 -0.50
C THR A 107 8.27 24.87 -1.88
N ALA A 108 8.75 23.65 -2.16
CA ALA A 108 8.48 22.98 -3.44
C ALA A 108 6.98 22.91 -3.76
N GLU A 109 6.16 22.56 -2.76
CA GLU A 109 4.71 22.49 -2.88
C GLU A 109 4.08 23.88 -3.15
N GLY A 110 4.60 24.94 -2.52
CA GLY A 110 4.19 26.32 -2.76
C GLY A 110 4.49 26.78 -4.19
N LYS A 111 5.70 26.49 -4.68
CA LYS A 111 6.15 26.84 -6.04
C LYS A 111 5.32 26.14 -7.12
N GLU A 112 5.05 24.84 -6.96
CA GLU A 112 4.20 24.08 -7.88
C GLU A 112 2.78 24.67 -7.95
N MET A 113 2.21 25.06 -6.81
CA MET A 113 0.89 25.69 -6.78
C MET A 113 0.87 27.03 -7.50
N LYS A 114 1.88 27.88 -7.29
CA LYS A 114 2.02 29.15 -8.02
C LYS A 114 2.13 28.93 -9.53
N GLN A 115 2.89 27.92 -9.97
CA GLN A 115 3.02 27.57 -11.39
C GLN A 115 1.68 27.10 -11.99
N ARG A 116 0.95 26.22 -11.27
CA ARG A 116 -0.37 25.76 -11.72
C ARG A 116 -1.37 26.89 -11.86
N TRP A 117 -1.42 27.82 -10.89
CA TRP A 117 -2.31 28.98 -10.98
C TRP A 117 -1.91 29.92 -12.11
N LYS A 118 -0.61 30.09 -12.36
CA LYS A 118 -0.11 30.88 -13.50
C LYS A 118 -0.57 30.27 -14.83
N MET A 119 -0.46 28.96 -15.01
CA MET A 119 -0.93 28.24 -16.20
C MET A 119 -2.45 28.33 -16.38
N GLU A 120 -3.21 28.18 -15.29
CA GLU A 120 -4.67 28.30 -15.31
C GLU A 120 -5.11 29.74 -15.66
N ARG A 121 -4.38 30.75 -15.17
CA ARG A 121 -4.66 32.16 -15.50
C ARG A 121 -4.35 32.46 -16.97
N LEU A 122 -3.30 31.87 -17.53
CA LEU A 122 -2.99 31.97 -18.97
C LEU A 122 -4.06 31.28 -19.83
N ARG A 123 -4.59 30.13 -19.38
CA ARG A 123 -5.69 29.44 -20.06
C ARG A 123 -7.01 30.20 -20.03
N ARG A 124 -7.29 30.92 -18.93
CA ARG A 124 -8.53 31.69 -18.75
C ARG A 124 -8.47 33.12 -19.30
N ALA A 125 -7.30 33.61 -19.66
CA ALA A 125 -7.20 34.88 -20.35
C ALA A 125 -7.93 34.73 -21.70
N PRO A 126 -8.97 35.52 -21.98
CA PRO A 126 -9.62 35.47 -23.27
C PRO A 126 -8.56 35.85 -24.32
N THR A 127 -8.25 34.92 -25.22
CA THR A 127 -7.68 35.29 -26.50
C THR A 127 -8.65 36.30 -27.10
N ARG A 128 -8.24 37.58 -27.16
CA ARG A 128 -8.91 38.57 -28.02
C ARG A 128 -8.76 38.04 -29.45
N GLN A 129 -9.66 37.14 -29.85
CA GLN A 129 -9.83 36.71 -31.22
C GLN A 129 -10.56 37.87 -31.91
N SER A 130 -9.80 38.66 -32.68
CA SER A 130 -10.40 39.43 -33.75
C SER A 130 -11.20 38.46 -34.61
N LYS A 131 -12.48 38.78 -34.86
CA LYS A 131 -13.25 38.15 -35.94
C LYS A 131 -12.47 38.42 -37.21
N ASP A 132 -11.75 37.42 -37.67
CA ASP A 132 -11.53 37.03 -39.06
C ASP A 132 -10.33 36.08 -39.11
N ILE A 133 -10.62 34.86 -39.58
CA ILE A 133 -9.65 33.81 -39.97
C ILE A 133 -8.94 33.11 -38.80
N SER A 134 -9.46 31.95 -38.39
CA SER A 134 -8.74 31.01 -37.52
C SER A 134 -7.78 30.15 -38.35
N ILE A 135 -6.48 30.25 -38.10
CA ILE A 135 -5.43 29.45 -38.76
C ILE A 135 -4.93 28.39 -37.77
N SER A 136 -5.20 27.11 -38.03
CA SER A 136 -4.53 26.00 -37.33
C SER A 136 -3.46 25.39 -38.24
N LEU A 137 -2.21 25.38 -37.79
CA LEU A 137 -1.08 24.77 -38.51
C LEU A 137 -0.75 23.42 -37.89
N SER A 138 -0.74 22.36 -38.70
CA SER A 138 -0.11 21.08 -38.37
C SER A 138 1.01 20.81 -39.39
N PRO A 139 2.28 21.12 -39.08
CA PRO A 139 3.38 20.88 -40.00
C PRO A 139 3.73 19.38 -40.04
N GLY A 140 3.67 18.78 -41.23
CA GLY A 140 4.21 17.45 -41.49
C GLY A 140 5.62 17.56 -42.07
N MET A 141 6.64 17.26 -41.26
CA MET A 141 8.04 17.24 -41.71
C MET A 141 8.43 15.82 -42.10
N ARG A 142 8.99 15.63 -43.30
CA ARG A 142 9.50 14.33 -43.76
C ARG A 142 10.95 14.49 -44.21
N LEU A 143 11.86 13.82 -43.51
CA LEU A 143 13.30 13.85 -43.78
C LEU A 143 13.72 12.47 -44.32
N MET A 144 14.37 12.41 -45.49
CA MET A 144 14.94 11.16 -46.02
C MET A 144 16.47 11.24 -46.03
N LEU A 145 17.12 10.36 -45.27
CA LEU A 145 18.58 10.26 -45.23
C LEU A 145 19.05 9.18 -46.22
N ARG A 146 19.97 9.52 -47.13
CA ARG A 146 20.66 8.54 -47.98
C ARG A 146 22.02 8.20 -47.36
N PRO A 147 22.60 7.02 -47.66
CA PRO A 147 23.89 6.60 -47.09
C PRO A 147 25.07 7.52 -47.41
N SER A 148 24.96 8.40 -48.41
CA SER A 148 26.02 9.34 -48.84
C SER A 148 25.81 10.80 -48.42
N GLY A 149 24.80 11.11 -47.60
CA GLY A 149 24.55 12.46 -47.08
C GLY A 149 23.06 12.80 -46.89
N LEU A 150 22.78 14.04 -46.47
CA LEU A 150 21.41 14.59 -46.35
C LEU A 150 20.75 14.64 -47.74
N GLY A 151 19.85 13.69 -48.00
CA GLY A 151 19.00 13.66 -49.19
C GLY A 151 17.75 14.52 -48.99
N ASN A 152 17.23 15.06 -50.09
CA ASN A 152 16.03 15.90 -50.23
C ASN A 152 15.25 16.27 -48.96
N PHE A 153 15.30 17.57 -48.62
CA PHE A 153 14.42 18.18 -47.63
C PHE A 153 13.08 18.55 -48.30
N GLN A 154 11.99 18.05 -47.72
CA GLN A 154 10.63 18.37 -48.13
C GLN A 154 9.82 18.81 -46.92
N LEU A 155 9.40 20.07 -46.92
CA LEU A 155 8.49 20.61 -45.92
C LEU A 155 7.16 20.90 -46.59
N PHE A 156 6.11 20.16 -46.24
CA PHE A 156 4.76 20.39 -46.76
C PHE A 156 3.84 20.85 -45.64
N SER A 157 3.18 21.99 -45.86
CA SER A 157 2.04 22.43 -45.08
C SER A 157 0.78 22.12 -45.88
N ARG A 158 -0.09 21.28 -45.34
CA ARG A 158 -1.40 21.01 -45.94
C ARG A 158 -2.44 21.89 -45.27
N ARG A 159 -3.30 22.51 -46.06
CA ARG A 159 -4.38 23.38 -45.60
C ARG A 159 -5.70 22.94 -46.19
N LYS A 160 -6.72 22.87 -45.35
CA LYS A 160 -8.10 22.80 -45.79
C LYS A 160 -8.60 24.22 -46.04
N VAL A 161 -9.05 24.51 -47.25
CA VAL A 161 -9.59 25.79 -47.68
C VAL A 161 -10.98 25.56 -48.26
N GLY A 162 -11.96 26.33 -47.78
CA GLY A 162 -13.35 26.24 -48.20
C GLY A 162 -14.32 26.29 -47.01
N PRO A 163 -15.63 26.43 -47.27
CA PRO A 163 -16.66 26.44 -46.24
C PRO A 163 -16.66 25.13 -45.44
N ASN A 164 -17.09 25.18 -44.16
CA ASN A 164 -17.08 24.01 -43.26
C ASN A 164 -17.84 22.78 -43.79
N GLN A 165 -18.77 22.98 -44.73
CA GLN A 165 -19.56 21.91 -45.33
C GLN A 165 -18.84 21.18 -46.47
N ASN A 166 -17.78 21.74 -47.09
CA ASN A 166 -17.03 21.05 -48.14
C ASN A 166 -15.58 21.59 -48.27
N PRO A 167 -14.64 21.12 -47.43
CA PRO A 167 -13.26 21.64 -47.44
C PRO A 167 -12.41 20.99 -48.54
N ASN A 168 -11.86 21.81 -49.45
CA ASN A 168 -10.83 21.38 -50.39
C ASN A 168 -9.46 21.41 -49.71
N GLU A 169 -8.57 20.48 -50.04
CA GLU A 169 -7.21 20.43 -49.46
C GLU A 169 -6.18 20.96 -50.45
N VAL A 170 -5.42 21.99 -50.05
CA VAL A 170 -4.30 22.55 -50.80
C VAL A 170 -3.02 22.29 -50.02
N ALA A 171 -2.05 21.65 -50.66
CA ALA A 171 -0.72 21.43 -50.11
C ALA A 171 0.26 22.45 -50.69
N VAL A 172 0.95 23.18 -49.82
CA VAL A 172 2.04 24.09 -50.19
C VAL A 172 3.30 23.56 -49.55
N GLY A 173 4.38 23.40 -50.31
CA GLY A 173 5.64 22.92 -49.74
C GLY A 173 6.87 23.50 -50.40
N ILE A 174 7.97 23.44 -49.63
CA ILE A 174 9.32 23.78 -50.05
C ILE A 174 10.04 22.47 -50.31
N HIS A 175 10.60 22.34 -51.51
CA HIS A 175 11.39 21.18 -51.91
C HIS A 175 12.81 21.62 -52.26
N ASN A 176 13.81 20.99 -51.65
CA ASN A 176 15.19 21.09 -52.09
C ASN A 176 15.57 19.77 -52.77
N ASP A 177 15.90 19.83 -54.07
CA ASP A 177 16.52 18.75 -54.83
C ASP A 177 18.04 18.79 -54.62
N GLY A 178 18.51 18.11 -53.57
CA GLY A 178 19.91 18.09 -53.17
C GLY A 178 20.81 17.47 -54.25
N LYS A 179 21.32 18.31 -55.15
CA LYS A 179 22.52 18.03 -55.93
C LYS A 179 23.71 18.67 -55.22
N VAL A 180 24.54 17.85 -54.58
CA VAL A 180 25.86 18.27 -54.10
C VAL A 180 26.75 18.31 -55.34
N GLU A 181 27.05 19.50 -55.86
CA GLU A 181 28.17 19.65 -56.79
C GLU A 181 29.45 19.42 -56.01
N THR A 182 30.09 18.27 -56.24
CA THR A 182 31.48 18.04 -55.84
C THR A 182 32.34 19.02 -56.64
N CYS A 183 33.03 19.92 -55.95
CA CYS A 183 34.07 20.76 -56.54
C CYS A 183 35.14 19.86 -57.19
N GLU A 184 35.05 19.67 -58.50
CA GLU A 184 36.19 19.21 -59.30
C GLU A 184 36.94 20.44 -59.82
N THR A 185 38.19 20.51 -59.37
CA THR A 185 39.36 21.12 -60.02
C THR A 185 39.13 21.92 -61.30
N VAL A 186 39.50 23.21 -61.21
CA VAL A 186 39.97 24.11 -62.28
C VAL A 186 40.25 23.45 -63.62
N LYS A 187 39.51 23.84 -64.67
CA LYS A 187 39.97 23.91 -66.06
C LYS A 187 39.36 25.11 -66.79
N CYS A 188 40.23 25.79 -67.54
CA CYS A 188 40.05 27.05 -68.27
C CYS A 188 39.12 26.94 -69.52
N PRO A 189 38.74 28.06 -70.16
CA PRO A 189 37.52 28.19 -70.97
C PRO A 189 37.72 27.83 -72.45
N GLY A 190 36.66 27.30 -73.08
CA GLY A 190 36.49 27.27 -74.54
C GLY A 190 35.79 26.03 -75.08
N GLU A 191 34.59 26.21 -75.65
CA GLU A 191 34.05 25.64 -76.90
C GLU A 191 32.53 25.35 -76.88
N ARG A 192 31.94 25.37 -78.09
CA ARG A 192 30.54 25.65 -78.45
C ARG A 192 29.67 24.40 -78.67
N THR A 193 28.35 24.66 -78.78
CA THR A 193 27.29 23.96 -79.59
C THR A 193 26.86 22.56 -79.14
N SER A 194 25.62 22.05 -79.29
CA SER A 194 24.31 22.50 -79.83
C SER A 194 23.19 21.52 -79.41
N ASP A 195 21.93 21.91 -79.68
CA ASP A 195 20.77 21.09 -80.09
C ASP A 195 19.80 20.37 -79.12
N ALA A 196 18.53 20.67 -79.43
CA ALA A 196 17.24 20.12 -79.04
C ALA A 196 17.07 18.60 -79.24
N THR A 197 16.15 17.96 -78.50
CA THR A 197 14.80 17.59 -78.99
C THR A 197 14.01 16.66 -78.05
N CYS A 198 12.69 16.79 -78.24
CA CYS A 198 11.50 16.09 -77.74
C CYS A 198 11.53 14.54 -77.66
N GLY A 199 10.69 13.97 -76.79
CA GLY A 199 10.33 12.54 -76.83
C GLY A 199 9.20 12.14 -75.86
N VAL A 200 7.98 12.07 -76.40
CA VAL A 200 6.73 11.57 -75.79
C VAL A 200 6.61 10.03 -75.98
N LEU A 201 5.64 9.41 -75.29
CA LEU A 201 5.06 8.05 -75.43
C LEU A 201 5.69 6.94 -74.56
N LEU A 202 4.95 5.96 -74.02
CA LEU A 202 3.54 5.70 -73.69
C LEU A 202 3.54 4.34 -72.93
N GLN A 203 2.48 4.11 -72.15
CA GLN A 203 1.80 2.83 -71.94
C GLN A 203 2.29 1.76 -70.93
N LYS A 204 1.33 1.48 -70.02
CA LYS A 204 0.66 0.20 -69.70
C LYS A 204 1.25 -0.76 -68.66
N TRP A 205 0.53 -0.80 -67.53
CA TRP A 205 -0.23 -1.94 -66.97
C TRP A 205 0.44 -3.32 -66.89
N ARG A 206 0.58 -3.84 -65.66
CA ARG A 206 -0.09 -5.06 -65.13
C ARG A 206 0.37 -5.37 -63.69
N SER A 207 -0.59 -5.67 -62.81
CA SER A 207 -0.43 -6.51 -61.60
C SER A 207 -0.44 -8.00 -62.02
N PRO A 208 -0.10 -9.05 -61.21
CA PRO A 208 -0.40 -9.20 -59.77
C PRO A 208 0.50 -10.14 -58.89
N ALA A 209 0.11 -10.25 -57.60
CA ALA A 209 0.10 -11.44 -56.71
C ALA A 209 1.37 -12.02 -56.00
N SER A 210 1.22 -12.09 -54.66
CA SER A 210 1.44 -13.19 -53.68
C SER A 210 2.82 -13.78 -53.30
N SER A 211 3.00 -13.99 -51.97
CA SER A 211 3.72 -15.08 -51.22
C SER A 211 4.58 -14.48 -50.07
N ILE A 212 4.23 -14.59 -48.77
CA ILE A 212 4.41 -15.68 -47.76
C ILE A 212 5.86 -15.97 -47.31
N ALA A 213 6.01 -16.06 -45.96
CA ALA A 213 7.08 -16.59 -45.09
C ALA A 213 8.19 -15.62 -44.63
N SER A 214 8.82 -15.69 -43.45
CA SER A 214 8.52 -16.17 -42.08
C SER A 214 9.78 -15.92 -41.21
N VAL A 215 9.61 -15.57 -39.92
CA VAL A 215 10.53 -15.70 -38.75
C VAL A 215 11.91 -14.99 -38.73
N THR A 216 12.13 -14.09 -37.76
CA THR A 216 13.03 -14.23 -36.58
C THR A 216 13.42 -12.88 -35.96
N ALA A 217 13.61 -12.92 -34.63
CA ALA A 217 13.80 -11.82 -33.69
C ALA A 217 15.15 -11.10 -33.79
N ALA A 218 15.18 -9.81 -33.40
CA ALA A 218 16.25 -9.24 -32.56
C ALA A 218 15.95 -7.78 -32.14
N ASN A 219 15.95 -7.58 -30.81
CA ASN A 219 16.55 -6.46 -30.08
C ASN A 219 16.25 -5.01 -30.48
N ALA A 220 15.39 -4.35 -29.70
CA ALA A 220 15.48 -2.92 -29.45
C ALA A 220 15.35 -2.64 -27.94
N ARG A 221 16.50 -2.36 -27.32
CA ARG A 221 16.65 -1.85 -25.95
C ARG A 221 16.00 -0.46 -25.84
N PHE A 222 14.98 -0.32 -25.01
CA PHE A 222 14.54 0.98 -24.51
C PHE A 222 15.21 1.27 -23.16
N TYR A 223 16.01 2.33 -23.13
CA TYR A 223 16.60 2.89 -21.92
C TYR A 223 15.50 3.58 -21.08
N TRP A 224 15.23 3.04 -19.90
CA TRP A 224 14.51 3.74 -18.84
C TRP A 224 15.52 4.57 -18.01
N PRO A 225 15.20 5.81 -17.61
CA PRO A 225 16.04 6.56 -16.69
C PRO A 225 16.02 5.86 -15.32
N LYS A 226 17.20 5.65 -14.74
CA LYS A 226 17.39 5.06 -13.42
C LYS A 226 16.57 5.84 -12.37
N PRO A 227 15.71 5.20 -11.56
CA PRO A 227 15.23 5.85 -10.35
C PRO A 227 16.41 5.94 -9.37
N SER A 228 16.75 7.18 -9.00
CA SER A 228 17.62 7.45 -7.86
C SER A 228 17.08 6.72 -6.64
N ARG A 229 17.98 6.06 -5.88
CA ARG A 229 17.74 5.40 -4.59
C ARG A 229 16.87 6.29 -3.69
N SER A 230 15.57 6.12 -3.80
CA SER A 230 14.60 6.62 -2.85
C SER A 230 14.38 5.48 -1.87
N LYS A 231 14.50 5.83 -0.60
CA LYS A 231 14.27 4.97 0.56
C LYS A 231 13.08 4.06 0.28
N LEU A 232 13.27 2.76 0.48
CA LEU A 232 12.21 1.76 0.54
C LEU A 232 11.06 2.35 1.37
N CYS A 233 10.02 2.85 0.69
CA CYS A 233 8.71 2.95 1.31
C CYS A 233 8.34 1.51 1.60
N ALA A 234 8.40 1.14 2.88
CA ALA A 234 7.75 -0.05 3.38
C ALA A 234 6.33 -0.05 2.81
N SER A 235 6.09 -0.92 1.85
CA SER A 235 4.75 -1.20 1.33
C SER A 235 3.92 -1.58 2.55
N ALA A 236 2.91 -0.76 2.82
CA ALA A 236 2.00 -0.93 3.94
C ALA A 236 1.25 -2.27 3.80
N PHE A 237 1.84 -3.34 4.34
CA PHE A 237 1.09 -4.44 4.90
C PHE A 237 0.42 -3.89 6.17
N ALA A 238 -0.85 -3.53 6.04
CA ALA A 238 -1.67 -3.17 7.18
C ALA A 238 -2.28 -4.45 7.76
N ALA A 239 -1.41 -5.30 8.30
CA ALA A 239 -1.82 -6.45 9.10
C ALA A 239 -0.88 -6.53 10.30
N MET A 240 -1.46 -6.91 11.44
CA MET A 240 -1.02 -6.59 12.80
C MET A 240 0.49 -6.59 12.99
N ASN A 241 1.06 -5.41 13.26
CA ASN A 241 2.42 -5.33 13.76
C ASN A 241 2.43 -5.59 15.25
N ALA A 242 3.60 -5.98 15.77
CA ALA A 242 3.89 -6.13 17.19
C ALA A 242 3.48 -4.90 18.03
N GLU A 243 3.48 -3.71 17.41
CA GLU A 243 3.06 -2.43 17.99
C GLU A 243 1.53 -2.29 18.12
N ASP A 244 0.75 -3.01 17.30
CA ASP A 244 -0.72 -3.02 17.37
C ASP A 244 -1.24 -4.01 18.46
N LEU A 245 -0.36 -4.81 19.09
CA LEU A 245 -0.72 -5.69 20.22
C LEU A 245 -0.97 -4.93 21.52
N GLU A 246 -0.32 -3.78 21.75
CA GLU A 246 -0.41 -3.04 23.03
C GLU A 246 -1.71 -2.23 23.18
N GLY A 247 -2.55 -2.18 22.15
CA GLY A 247 -3.80 -1.42 22.13
C GLY A 247 -4.89 -2.07 21.29
N LEU A 248 -4.94 -3.41 21.27
CA LEU A 248 -5.87 -4.20 20.47
C LEU A 248 -7.29 -3.63 20.58
N PRO A 249 -7.89 -3.15 19.47
CA PRO A 249 -9.31 -2.82 19.43
C PRO A 249 -10.20 -4.06 19.68
N VAL A 250 -9.61 -5.26 19.57
CA VAL A 250 -10.23 -6.55 19.88
C VAL A 250 -10.35 -6.80 21.39
N SER A 251 -9.66 -6.04 22.24
CA SER A 251 -9.78 -6.17 23.70
C SER A 251 -11.20 -5.87 24.20
N SER A 252 -12.01 -5.10 23.46
CA SER A 252 -13.44 -4.92 23.78
C SER A 252 -14.27 -6.21 23.66
N GLY A 253 -13.74 -7.22 22.95
CA GLY A 253 -14.29 -8.57 22.88
C GLY A 253 -13.97 -9.47 24.07
N GLY A 254 -13.19 -9.00 25.04
CA GLY A 254 -12.84 -9.74 26.26
C GLY A 254 -11.68 -10.73 26.08
N HIS A 255 -10.91 -10.62 25.01
CA HIS A 255 -9.72 -11.45 24.76
C HIS A 255 -8.50 -10.54 24.80
N VAL A 256 -7.65 -10.72 25.81
CA VAL A 256 -6.52 -9.84 26.09
C VAL A 256 -5.30 -10.70 26.44
N LEU A 257 -4.14 -10.29 25.96
CA LEU A 257 -2.86 -10.87 26.34
C LEU A 257 -2.33 -10.18 27.60
N SER A 258 -1.66 -10.93 28.47
CA SER A 258 -0.98 -10.34 29.62
C SER A 258 0.19 -9.45 29.16
N CYS A 259 0.61 -8.49 29.98
CA CYS A 259 1.77 -7.64 29.64
C CYS A 259 3.03 -8.49 29.41
N GLU A 260 3.20 -9.55 30.18
CA GLU A 260 4.30 -10.51 30.00
C GLU A 260 4.21 -11.20 28.63
N GLU A 261 3.05 -11.76 28.29
CA GLU A 261 2.82 -12.40 26.98
C GLU A 261 3.08 -11.42 25.84
N ILE A 262 2.62 -10.17 25.93
CA ILE A 262 2.86 -9.15 24.90
C ILE A 262 4.36 -8.93 24.72
N THR A 263 5.09 -8.65 25.81
CA THR A 263 6.54 -8.38 25.72
C THR A 263 7.33 -9.57 25.18
N CYS A 264 7.01 -10.78 25.61
CA CYS A 264 7.66 -12.00 25.14
C CYS A 264 7.29 -12.31 23.68
N LEU A 265 6.04 -12.11 23.28
CA LEU A 265 5.59 -12.26 21.89
C LEU A 265 6.29 -11.26 20.96
N GLN A 266 6.39 -10.00 21.36
CA GLN A 266 7.09 -8.98 20.58
C GLN A 266 8.57 -9.36 20.38
N ALA A 267 9.25 -9.84 21.43
CA ALA A 267 10.63 -10.30 21.34
C ALA A 267 10.75 -11.55 20.45
N GLY A 268 9.89 -12.56 20.65
CA GLY A 268 9.87 -13.80 19.87
C GLY A 268 9.59 -13.57 18.38
N LEU A 269 8.61 -12.72 18.06
CA LEU A 269 8.29 -12.35 16.68
C LEU A 269 9.43 -11.57 16.02
N THR A 270 10.12 -10.70 16.77
CA THR A 270 11.29 -9.96 16.25
C THR A 270 12.43 -10.92 15.90
N LEU A 271 12.70 -11.90 16.75
CA LEU A 271 13.69 -12.95 16.49
C LEU A 271 13.28 -13.81 15.27
N LEU A 272 12.01 -14.18 15.16
CA LEU A 272 11.49 -14.96 14.05
C LEU A 272 11.62 -14.20 12.72
N LYS A 273 11.25 -12.91 12.70
CA LYS A 273 11.44 -12.02 11.53
C LYS A 273 12.91 -11.92 11.10
N ALA A 274 13.82 -11.85 12.06
CA ALA A 274 15.26 -11.82 11.78
C ALA A 274 15.77 -13.16 11.22
N THR A 275 15.25 -14.28 11.75
CA THR A 275 15.67 -15.65 11.36
C THR A 275 15.19 -16.00 9.95
N GLU A 276 13.90 -15.79 9.65
CA GLU A 276 13.32 -16.11 8.35
C GLU A 276 13.59 -15.02 7.29
N LYS A 277 14.16 -13.87 7.70
CA LYS A 277 14.42 -12.68 6.84
C LYS A 277 13.15 -12.16 6.13
N ASN A 278 11.98 -12.42 6.69
CA ASN A 278 10.71 -11.92 6.18
C ASN A 278 10.11 -10.91 7.19
N PRO A 279 9.95 -9.63 6.81
CA PRO A 279 9.38 -8.64 7.72
C PRO A 279 7.86 -8.80 7.91
N VAL A 280 7.18 -9.58 7.07
CA VAL A 280 5.70 -9.70 6.98
C VAL A 280 5.13 -10.76 7.93
N ILE A 281 5.92 -11.27 8.88
CA ILE A 281 5.43 -12.22 9.89
C ILE A 281 4.51 -11.51 10.88
N GLN A 282 3.37 -12.13 11.16
CA GLN A 282 2.31 -11.56 11.98
C GLN A 282 1.88 -12.55 13.06
N PHE A 283 1.39 -12.01 14.17
CA PHE A 283 0.72 -12.82 15.17
C PHE A 283 -0.64 -13.26 14.62
N TRP A 284 -0.91 -14.56 14.63
CA TRP A 284 -2.18 -15.12 14.15
C TRP A 284 -3.18 -15.28 15.30
N GLY A 285 -2.70 -15.74 16.46
CA GLY A 285 -3.56 -15.99 17.61
C GLY A 285 -2.96 -16.89 18.67
N LYS A 286 -3.77 -17.16 19.69
CA LYS A 286 -3.47 -18.04 20.82
C LYS A 286 -4.50 -19.17 20.86
N ILE A 287 -4.02 -20.41 20.89
CA ILE A 287 -4.86 -21.60 21.06
C ILE A 287 -4.69 -22.07 22.50
N LEU A 288 -5.82 -22.18 23.21
CA LEU A 288 -5.85 -22.56 24.61
C LEU A 288 -5.76 -24.08 24.73
N GLY A 289 -4.81 -24.54 25.55
CA GLY A 289 -4.66 -25.95 25.90
C GLY A 289 -5.18 -26.27 27.30
N LYS A 290 -5.07 -27.52 27.71
CA LYS A 290 -5.40 -27.97 29.07
C LYS A 290 -4.30 -27.62 30.08
N GLU A 291 -3.05 -27.87 29.70
CA GLU A 291 -1.88 -27.63 30.54
C GLU A 291 -1.11 -26.40 30.08
N ARG A 292 -0.91 -26.24 28.76
CA ARG A 292 -0.16 -25.12 28.18
C ARG A 292 -0.84 -24.59 26.92
N ASP A 293 -0.67 -23.29 26.70
CA ASP A 293 -1.21 -22.59 25.54
C ASP A 293 -0.19 -22.57 24.38
N TYR A 294 -0.72 -22.52 23.16
CA TYR A 294 0.06 -22.36 21.94
C TYR A 294 -0.10 -20.96 21.37
N PHE A 295 1.02 -20.33 21.02
CA PHE A 295 1.06 -19.06 20.33
C PHE A 295 1.42 -19.27 18.86
N ILE A 296 0.58 -18.76 17.96
CA ILE A 296 0.71 -19.00 16.53
C ILE A 296 1.11 -17.71 15.81
N ALA A 297 2.11 -17.82 14.95
CA ALA A 297 2.48 -16.77 14.01
C ALA A 297 2.25 -17.25 12.57
N CYS A 298 1.89 -16.32 11.70
CA CYS A 298 1.67 -16.56 10.28
C CYS A 298 2.67 -15.74 9.47
N GLU A 299 3.33 -16.40 8.52
CA GLU A 299 4.14 -15.78 7.49
C GLU A 299 3.42 -15.86 6.16
N ILE A 300 3.22 -14.71 5.52
CA ILE A 300 2.71 -14.65 4.15
C ILE A 300 3.90 -14.62 3.21
N ARG A 301 3.99 -15.60 2.30
CA ARG A 301 5.03 -15.69 1.28
C ARG A 301 4.46 -15.48 -0.12
N ASP A 302 5.08 -14.59 -0.87
CA ASP A 302 4.79 -14.34 -2.29
C ASP A 302 5.44 -15.43 -3.19
N LEU A 303 5.21 -16.71 -2.88
CA LEU A 303 5.57 -17.77 -3.81
C LEU A 303 4.48 -17.92 -4.87
N LYS A 304 4.89 -18.16 -6.12
CA LYS A 304 4.01 -18.64 -7.20
C LYS A 304 3.36 -19.95 -6.72
N PRO A 305 2.06 -19.94 -6.37
CA PRO A 305 0.96 -19.80 -7.33
C PRO A 305 0.14 -18.50 -7.17
N ALA A 306 -1.04 -18.44 -7.82
CA ALA A 306 -1.90 -17.25 -7.93
C ALA A 306 -2.35 -16.64 -6.58
N TYR A 307 -2.24 -17.40 -5.48
CA TYR A 307 -2.58 -16.97 -4.12
C TYR A 307 -1.34 -17.06 -3.22
N PRO A 308 -1.08 -16.08 -2.33
CA PRO A 308 0.07 -16.10 -1.44
C PRO A 308 0.02 -17.29 -0.48
N ASN A 309 1.14 -18.00 -0.33
CA ASN A 309 1.24 -19.14 0.56
C ASN A 309 1.40 -18.66 2.00
N LYS A 310 0.60 -19.22 2.93
CA LYS A 310 0.70 -18.95 4.37
C LYS A 310 1.47 -20.08 5.03
N ARG A 311 2.59 -19.75 5.67
CA ARG A 311 3.37 -20.68 6.51
C ARG A 311 3.14 -20.34 7.98
N PHE A 312 2.81 -21.34 8.77
CA PHE A 312 2.51 -21.17 10.19
C PHE A 312 3.68 -21.59 11.07
N PHE A 313 3.81 -20.90 12.21
CA PHE A 313 4.79 -21.17 13.25
C PHE A 313 4.07 -21.27 14.58
N TYR A 314 4.52 -22.18 15.45
CA TYR A 314 4.00 -22.33 16.80
C TYR A 314 5.10 -22.05 17.83
N ALA A 315 4.69 -21.57 19.00
CA ALA A 315 5.51 -21.47 20.19
C ALA A 315 4.67 -21.91 21.40
N GLY A 316 5.33 -22.44 22.43
CA GLY A 316 4.70 -22.62 23.74
C GLY A 316 4.94 -21.38 24.62
N GLU A 317 4.96 -21.59 25.94
CA GLU A 317 5.28 -20.57 26.95
C GLU A 317 6.72 -20.05 26.87
N ASP A 318 7.60 -20.69 26.11
CA ASP A 318 8.97 -20.24 25.87
C ASP A 318 9.07 -19.17 24.78
N PHE A 319 7.98 -18.88 24.06
CA PHE A 319 7.89 -17.91 22.96
C PHE A 319 8.95 -18.11 21.85
N LYS A 320 9.50 -19.33 21.73
CA LYS A 320 10.44 -19.71 20.69
C LYS A 320 9.70 -20.35 19.53
N PHE A 321 9.42 -19.53 18.52
CA PHE A 321 8.69 -19.97 17.34
C PHE A 321 9.45 -21.02 16.53
N LYS A 322 8.77 -22.13 16.24
CA LYS A 322 9.21 -23.21 15.35
C LYS A 322 8.20 -23.34 14.22
N ALA A 323 8.67 -23.68 13.03
CA ALA A 323 7.79 -23.93 11.90
C ALA A 323 6.91 -25.15 12.16
N MET A 324 5.62 -25.06 11.81
CA MET A 324 4.75 -26.22 11.76
C MET A 324 5.14 -27.14 10.58
N PRO A 325 4.91 -28.45 10.69
CA PRO A 325 5.10 -29.37 9.58
C PRO A 325 4.10 -29.09 8.45
N ASP A 326 4.48 -29.36 7.21
CA ASP A 326 3.54 -29.37 6.09
C ASP A 326 2.78 -30.71 6.12
N LEU A 327 1.47 -30.66 6.41
CA LEU A 327 0.64 -31.86 6.46
C LEU A 327 0.42 -32.44 5.05
N SER A 328 0.69 -33.73 4.88
CA SER A 328 0.22 -34.47 3.71
C SER A 328 -1.29 -34.72 3.84
N GLU A 329 -1.98 -34.83 2.70
CA GLU A 329 -3.43 -35.08 2.66
C GLU A 329 -3.81 -36.33 3.47
N GLU A 330 -3.00 -37.39 3.41
CA GLU A 330 -3.21 -38.65 4.16
C GLU A 330 -3.19 -38.44 5.69
N VAL A 331 -2.27 -37.60 6.19
CA VAL A 331 -2.14 -37.31 7.63
C VAL A 331 -3.30 -36.42 8.07
N GLY A 332 -3.68 -35.43 7.25
CA GLY A 332 -4.83 -34.56 7.52
C GLY A 332 -6.14 -35.34 7.60
N GLU A 333 -6.39 -36.25 6.65
CA GLU A 333 -7.56 -37.14 6.67
C GLU A 333 -7.54 -38.07 7.88
N ALA A 334 -6.39 -38.65 8.21
CA ALA A 334 -6.25 -39.53 9.37
C ALA A 334 -6.57 -38.80 10.68
N VAL A 335 -6.08 -37.57 10.86
CA VAL A 335 -6.41 -36.74 12.04
C VAL A 335 -7.89 -36.36 12.06
N SER A 336 -8.46 -35.97 10.92
CA SER A 336 -9.88 -35.59 10.81
C SER A 336 -10.81 -36.76 11.14
N MET A 337 -10.45 -37.98 10.71
CA MET A 337 -11.20 -39.20 11.02
C MET A 337 -11.26 -39.53 12.52
N LEU A 338 -10.30 -39.06 13.32
CA LEU A 338 -10.32 -39.30 14.77
C LEU A 338 -11.44 -38.52 15.49
N GLN A 339 -12.05 -37.52 14.83
CA GLN A 339 -13.15 -36.69 15.35
C GLN A 339 -12.92 -36.23 16.80
N LEU A 340 -11.69 -35.84 17.12
CA LEU A 340 -11.31 -35.45 18.48
C LEU A 340 -11.96 -34.11 18.84
N THR A 341 -12.93 -34.16 19.74
CA THR A 341 -13.56 -32.98 20.35
C THR A 341 -12.84 -32.52 21.62
N THR A 342 -11.82 -33.27 22.06
CA THR A 342 -11.07 -32.98 23.29
C THR A 342 -10.16 -31.76 23.10
N PRO A 343 -10.06 -30.85 24.08
CA PRO A 343 -9.08 -29.75 24.02
C PRO A 343 -7.66 -30.28 23.91
N LEU A 344 -6.78 -29.51 23.24
CA LEU A 344 -5.35 -29.81 23.15
C LEU A 344 -4.70 -29.83 24.54
N THR A 345 -3.66 -30.65 24.73
CA THR A 345 -3.02 -30.78 26.04
C THR A 345 -2.03 -29.65 26.26
N GLY A 346 -1.25 -29.28 25.24
CA GLY A 346 -0.14 -28.34 25.34
C GLY A 346 1.25 -28.97 25.17
N ASP A 347 1.32 -30.25 24.78
CA ASP A 347 2.56 -30.93 24.42
C ASP A 347 2.54 -31.33 22.93
N PRO A 348 3.41 -30.74 22.08
CA PRO A 348 3.43 -31.05 20.65
C PRO A 348 3.85 -32.49 20.34
N THR A 349 4.51 -33.19 21.27
CA THR A 349 4.97 -34.57 21.09
C THR A 349 3.99 -35.62 21.59
N ALA A 350 2.90 -35.21 22.23
CA ALA A 350 1.86 -36.12 22.70
C ALA A 350 1.22 -36.86 21.51
N LEU A 351 1.03 -38.17 21.66
CA LEU A 351 0.37 -38.99 20.66
C LEU A 351 -1.15 -38.84 20.75
N LEU A 352 -1.82 -38.81 19.60
CA LEU A 352 -3.28 -38.76 19.54
C LEU A 352 -3.86 -40.16 19.78
N GLU A 353 -4.67 -40.30 20.82
CA GLU A 353 -5.43 -41.52 21.08
C GLU A 353 -6.79 -41.46 20.36
N SER A 354 -7.21 -42.54 19.71
CA SER A 354 -8.52 -42.57 19.05
C SER A 354 -9.65 -42.73 20.06
N VAL A 355 -10.64 -41.83 20.01
CA VAL A 355 -11.86 -41.95 20.82
C VAL A 355 -12.75 -43.01 20.14
N GLY A 356 -12.68 -44.26 20.61
CA GLY A 356 -13.59 -45.33 20.16
C GLY A 356 -12.91 -46.61 19.64
N GLY A 357 -11.60 -46.79 19.83
CA GLY A 357 -10.93 -48.06 19.48
C GLY A 357 -10.82 -48.33 17.97
N VAL A 358 -11.04 -47.30 17.14
CA VAL A 358 -10.65 -47.36 15.73
C VAL A 358 -9.16 -47.10 15.68
N GLU A 359 -8.36 -48.15 15.60
CA GLU A 359 -6.94 -47.98 15.31
C GLU A 359 -6.79 -47.37 13.91
N PRO A 360 -5.96 -46.33 13.75
CA PRO A 360 -5.63 -45.84 12.42
C PRO A 360 -5.02 -47.01 11.64
N LYS A 361 -5.66 -47.39 10.53
CA LYS A 361 -5.15 -48.43 9.63
C LYS A 361 -3.75 -48.02 9.16
N ALA A 362 -2.72 -48.63 9.74
CA ALA A 362 -1.33 -48.62 9.27
C ALA A 362 -0.81 -47.25 8.80
N GLY A 363 -0.89 -46.23 9.66
CA GLY A 363 -0.30 -44.91 9.44
C GLY A 363 0.76 -44.56 10.49
N PRO A 364 1.62 -43.54 10.24
CA PRO A 364 2.55 -43.03 11.25
C PRO A 364 1.81 -42.55 12.50
N ALA A 365 2.46 -42.63 13.66
CA ALA A 365 1.89 -42.18 14.92
C ALA A 365 1.59 -40.68 14.84
N LEU A 366 0.30 -40.32 14.89
CA LEU A 366 -0.16 -38.94 14.77
C LEU A 366 0.12 -38.20 16.08
N THR A 367 0.69 -37.01 15.96
CA THR A 367 1.04 -36.17 17.11
C THR A 367 0.04 -35.05 17.32
N GLU A 368 0.03 -34.49 18.53
CA GLU A 368 -0.74 -33.28 18.83
C GLU A 368 -0.33 -32.11 17.94
N LEU A 369 0.95 -32.04 17.54
CA LEU A 369 1.43 -31.03 16.58
C LEU A 369 0.76 -31.16 15.21
N ASP A 370 0.53 -32.38 14.72
CA ASP A 370 -0.17 -32.60 13.44
C ASP A 370 -1.62 -32.13 13.54
N ARG A 371 -2.28 -32.42 14.67
CA ARG A 371 -3.63 -31.94 14.96
C ARG A 371 -3.70 -30.41 15.08
N LEU A 372 -2.76 -29.80 15.79
CA LEU A 372 -2.67 -28.35 15.92
C LEU A 372 -2.54 -27.69 14.54
N THR A 373 -1.68 -28.25 13.69
CA THR A 373 -1.45 -27.74 12.34
C THR A 373 -2.72 -27.81 11.49
N LEU A 374 -3.45 -28.93 11.54
CA LEU A 374 -4.72 -29.08 10.82
C LEU A 374 -5.76 -28.07 11.30
N LEU A 375 -5.93 -27.92 12.62
CA LEU A 375 -6.89 -26.99 13.21
C LEU A 375 -6.58 -25.54 12.83
N VAL A 376 -5.31 -25.13 12.84
CA VAL A 376 -4.90 -23.78 12.44
C VAL A 376 -5.22 -23.54 10.96
N GLN A 377 -4.95 -24.52 10.10
CA GLN A 377 -5.28 -24.44 8.67
C GLN A 377 -6.80 -24.37 8.44
N GLU A 378 -7.60 -25.18 9.15
CA GLU A 378 -9.06 -25.15 9.06
C GLU A 378 -9.64 -23.81 9.54
N ILE A 379 -9.17 -23.30 10.68
CA ILE A 379 -9.62 -22.00 11.21
C ILE A 379 -9.23 -20.88 10.25
N ASP A 380 -7.98 -20.84 9.79
CA ASP A 380 -7.53 -19.80 8.84
C ASP A 380 -8.32 -19.88 7.53
N PHE A 381 -8.59 -21.09 7.04
CA PHE A 381 -9.44 -21.29 5.87
C PHE A 381 -10.85 -20.75 6.13
N ASP A 382 -11.50 -21.09 7.23
CA ASP A 382 -12.90 -20.68 7.48
C ASP A 382 -13.06 -19.21 7.91
N THR A 383 -12.02 -18.58 8.43
CA THR A 383 -12.17 -17.29 9.13
C THR A 383 -11.33 -16.15 8.59
N ALA A 384 -10.26 -16.37 7.82
CA ALA A 384 -9.36 -15.27 7.43
C ALA A 384 -10.11 -14.14 6.70
N THR A 385 -10.39 -13.03 7.39
CA THR A 385 -11.20 -11.93 6.85
C THR A 385 -10.37 -10.73 6.45
N VAL A 386 -10.73 -10.09 5.33
CA VAL A 386 -10.16 -8.81 4.89
C VAL A 386 -11.23 -7.90 4.31
N PRO A 387 -11.10 -6.56 4.44
CA PRO A 387 -12.03 -5.64 3.82
C PRO A 387 -11.88 -5.66 2.29
N LYS A 388 -13.01 -5.57 1.58
CA LYS A 388 -13.06 -5.61 0.13
C LYS A 388 -12.22 -4.49 -0.48
N GLY A 389 -11.38 -4.84 -1.45
CA GLY A 389 -10.47 -3.91 -2.13
C GLY A 389 -9.15 -3.65 -1.42
N ALA A 390 -8.90 -4.27 -0.25
CA ALA A 390 -7.58 -4.27 0.39
C ALA A 390 -6.52 -5.01 -0.44
N TYR A 391 -6.93 -6.00 -1.22
CA TYR A 391 -6.10 -6.74 -2.15
C TYR A 391 -6.62 -6.61 -3.57
N SER A 392 -5.72 -6.74 -4.54
CA SER A 392 -6.01 -6.68 -5.98
C SER A 392 -5.15 -7.67 -6.74
N LEU A 393 -5.65 -8.19 -7.86
CA LEU A 393 -4.87 -9.01 -8.77
C LEU A 393 -3.93 -8.13 -9.60
N ASN A 394 -2.67 -8.54 -9.72
CA ASN A 394 -1.73 -7.94 -10.66
C ASN A 394 -1.91 -8.54 -12.08
N GLU A 395 -1.15 -8.02 -13.06
CA GLU A 395 -1.17 -8.54 -14.44
C GLU A 395 -0.77 -10.03 -14.53
N ALA A 396 -0.04 -10.54 -13.54
CA ALA A 396 0.34 -11.95 -13.43
C ALA A 396 -0.72 -12.81 -12.71
N GLN A 397 -1.91 -12.27 -12.44
CA GLN A 397 -3.01 -12.93 -11.71
C GLN A 397 -2.60 -13.39 -10.29
N VAL A 398 -1.66 -12.67 -9.67
CA VAL A 398 -1.24 -12.88 -8.28
C VAL A 398 -1.90 -11.83 -7.40
N VAL A 399 -2.42 -12.26 -6.26
CA VAL A 399 -3.03 -11.38 -5.24
C VAL A 399 -1.95 -10.55 -4.56
N VAL A 400 -2.04 -9.22 -4.68
CA VAL A 400 -1.08 -8.26 -4.12
C VAL A 400 -1.84 -7.23 -3.29
N PRO A 401 -1.28 -6.73 -2.17
CA PRO A 401 -1.89 -5.64 -1.41
C PRO A 401 -2.11 -4.39 -2.27
N ASN A 402 -3.30 -3.81 -2.17
CA ASN A 402 -3.69 -2.65 -2.95
C ASN A 402 -3.20 -1.34 -2.30
N SER A 403 -2.18 -0.73 -2.90
CA SER A 403 -1.62 0.55 -2.43
C SER A 403 -2.62 1.73 -2.50
N ALA A 404 -3.71 1.62 -3.26
CA ALA A 404 -4.75 2.63 -3.36
C ALA A 404 -5.83 2.50 -2.28
N PHE A 405 -5.86 1.39 -1.52
CA PHE A 405 -6.83 1.20 -0.46
C PHE A 405 -6.63 2.23 0.66
N ARG A 406 -7.73 2.88 1.06
CA ARG A 406 -7.75 3.89 2.13
C ARG A 406 -8.76 3.56 3.23
N GLY A 407 -9.28 2.34 3.24
CA GLY A 407 -10.32 1.91 4.15
C GLY A 407 -11.72 2.02 3.57
N LEU A 408 -12.63 1.23 4.13
CA LEU A 408 -14.06 1.33 3.88
C LEU A 408 -14.64 2.62 4.48
N GLU A 409 -15.65 3.16 3.81
CA GLU A 409 -16.46 4.25 4.35
C GLU A 409 -17.24 3.75 5.59
N PRO A 410 -17.45 4.57 6.65
CA PRO A 410 -18.11 4.11 7.87
C PRO A 410 -19.47 3.43 7.66
N ALA A 411 -20.30 3.95 6.74
CA ALA A 411 -21.60 3.35 6.42
C ALA A 411 -21.49 2.00 5.68
N LYS A 412 -20.40 1.78 4.95
CA LYS A 412 -20.11 0.52 4.26
C LYS A 412 -19.43 -0.48 5.18
N ALA A 413 -18.62 0.00 6.11
CA ALA A 413 -17.89 -0.84 7.06
C ALA A 413 -18.82 -1.65 7.97
N THR A 414 -20.06 -1.22 8.21
CA THR A 414 -21.03 -2.00 8.99
C THR A 414 -21.66 -3.17 8.23
N LEU A 415 -21.51 -3.20 6.90
CA LEU A 415 -22.14 -4.22 6.05
C LEU A 415 -21.17 -5.39 5.84
N LEU A 416 -21.65 -6.61 6.10
CA LEU A 416 -20.88 -7.84 5.95
C LEU A 416 -20.40 -8.08 4.51
N GLU A 417 -21.17 -7.63 3.52
CA GLU A 417 -20.87 -7.73 2.08
C GLU A 417 -19.56 -7.03 1.66
N ASN A 418 -19.07 -6.10 2.49
CA ASN A 418 -17.81 -5.39 2.24
C ASN A 418 -16.59 -6.10 2.83
N TYR A 419 -16.75 -7.34 3.28
CA TYR A 419 -15.69 -8.19 3.78
C TYR A 419 -15.65 -9.49 2.98
N VAL A 420 -14.43 -9.97 2.74
CA VAL A 420 -14.15 -11.15 1.92
C VAL A 420 -13.15 -12.05 2.62
N HIS A 421 -13.14 -13.33 2.25
CA HIS A 421 -12.17 -14.30 2.74
C HIS A 421 -10.81 -14.12 2.06
N PHE A 422 -9.76 -14.08 2.87
CA PHE A 422 -8.37 -14.10 2.44
C PHE A 422 -7.84 -15.55 2.46
N ARG A 423 -8.35 -16.32 1.49
CA ARG A 423 -7.95 -17.70 1.19
C ARG A 423 -8.12 -17.99 -0.32
N PRO A 424 -7.61 -19.11 -0.84
CA PRO A 424 -7.95 -19.58 -2.17
C PRO A 424 -9.48 -19.74 -2.31
N PRO A 425 -10.12 -19.14 -3.34
CA PRO A 425 -11.57 -19.13 -3.44
C PRO A 425 -12.15 -20.53 -3.55
N ALA A 426 -13.17 -20.82 -2.74
CA ALA A 426 -13.94 -22.06 -2.79
C ALA A 426 -15.16 -21.92 -3.71
N SER A 427 -15.68 -20.69 -3.88
CA SER A 427 -16.84 -20.46 -4.75
C SER A 427 -16.46 -20.56 -6.22
N VAL A 428 -17.29 -21.27 -6.98
CA VAL A 428 -17.17 -21.37 -8.45
C VAL A 428 -17.21 -20.00 -9.12
N VAL A 429 -17.93 -19.03 -8.53
CA VAL A 429 -18.02 -17.66 -9.06
C VAL A 429 -16.67 -16.97 -8.95
N SER A 430 -16.05 -17.00 -7.78
CA SER A 430 -14.74 -16.39 -7.50
C SER A 430 -13.61 -17.09 -8.26
N LEU A 431 -13.68 -18.43 -8.40
CA LEU A 431 -12.74 -19.21 -9.21
C LEU A 431 -12.80 -18.82 -10.69
N LYS A 432 -14.01 -18.68 -11.25
CA LYS A 432 -14.18 -18.17 -12.62
C LYS A 432 -13.65 -16.74 -12.75
N ALA A 433 -13.91 -15.91 -11.75
CA ALA A 433 -13.46 -14.53 -11.76
C ALA A 433 -11.93 -14.43 -11.77
N GLN A 434 -11.24 -15.26 -10.97
CA GLN A 434 -9.78 -15.36 -10.94
C GLN A 434 -9.18 -15.90 -12.26
N ALA A 435 -9.86 -16.84 -12.90
CA ALA A 435 -9.39 -17.41 -14.17
C ALA A 435 -9.62 -16.48 -15.38
N SER A 436 -10.56 -15.54 -15.26
CA SER A 436 -10.92 -14.62 -16.34
C SER A 436 -10.01 -13.39 -16.40
N ASN A 437 -9.82 -12.86 -17.62
CA ASN A 437 -9.06 -11.63 -17.86
C ASN A 437 -9.95 -10.38 -17.95
N ASP A 438 -11.25 -10.48 -17.65
CA ASP A 438 -12.13 -9.32 -17.72
C ASP A 438 -11.99 -8.47 -16.45
N LEU A 439 -11.93 -7.14 -16.65
CA LEU A 439 -11.71 -6.17 -15.57
C LEU A 439 -12.81 -6.19 -14.49
N GLU A 440 -14.05 -6.54 -14.86
CA GLU A 440 -15.16 -6.65 -13.91
C GLU A 440 -14.96 -7.81 -12.94
N PHE A 441 -14.41 -8.93 -13.41
CA PHE A 441 -14.15 -10.11 -12.61
C PHE A 441 -12.91 -9.97 -11.70
N GLN A 442 -11.91 -9.21 -12.13
CA GLN A 442 -10.73 -8.90 -11.30
C GLN A 442 -11.07 -8.15 -10.01
N SER A 443 -12.26 -7.56 -9.90
CA SER A 443 -12.74 -6.87 -8.69
C SER A 443 -13.38 -7.80 -7.65
N ASN A 444 -13.85 -8.99 -8.05
CA ASN A 444 -14.61 -9.94 -7.23
C ASN A 444 -13.97 -11.34 -7.27
N PHE A 445 -12.66 -11.42 -7.06
CA PHE A 445 -11.91 -12.69 -7.12
C PHE A 445 -11.85 -13.44 -5.77
N LEU A 446 -12.34 -12.83 -4.68
CA LEU A 446 -12.39 -13.42 -3.33
C LEU A 446 -13.84 -13.71 -2.92
N ASP A 447 -14.02 -14.74 -2.09
CA ASP A 447 -15.33 -15.14 -1.58
C ASP A 447 -15.87 -14.10 -0.58
N SER A 448 -17.15 -13.74 -0.71
CA SER A 448 -17.83 -12.81 0.20
C SER A 448 -18.25 -13.50 1.49
N LEU A 449 -18.07 -12.83 2.64
CA LEU A 449 -18.55 -13.36 3.94
C LEU A 449 -20.08 -13.44 4.00
N ALA A 450 -20.79 -12.65 3.18
CA ALA A 450 -22.25 -12.66 3.14
C ALA A 450 -22.82 -13.97 2.55
N ASP A 451 -22.02 -14.69 1.77
CA ASP A 451 -22.40 -15.95 1.13
C ASP A 451 -22.12 -17.17 2.02
N ASP A 452 -21.52 -16.97 3.21
CA ASP A 452 -21.21 -18.05 4.14
C ASP A 452 -22.47 -18.70 4.73
N LEU A 453 -22.36 -20.00 5.00
CA LEU A 453 -23.42 -20.82 5.58
C LEU A 453 -22.99 -21.31 6.97
N PRO A 454 -23.92 -21.33 7.97
CA PRO A 454 -25.30 -20.86 7.91
C PRO A 454 -25.40 -19.31 7.86
N LYS A 455 -26.51 -18.79 7.32
CA LYS A 455 -26.72 -17.33 7.28
C LYS A 455 -26.77 -16.77 8.70
N GLY A 456 -26.02 -15.69 8.94
CA GLY A 456 -25.89 -15.11 10.28
C GLY A 456 -24.72 -15.66 11.10
N CYS A 457 -23.85 -16.48 10.50
CA CYS A 457 -22.62 -16.99 11.15
C CYS A 457 -21.59 -15.92 11.52
N TRP A 458 -21.77 -14.68 11.09
CA TRP A 458 -20.91 -13.55 11.40
C TRP A 458 -21.68 -12.48 12.16
N ALA A 459 -21.08 -11.98 13.24
CA ALA A 459 -21.60 -10.84 13.99
C ALA A 459 -20.72 -9.60 13.73
N VAL A 460 -21.29 -8.59 13.08
CA VAL A 460 -20.63 -7.30 12.85
C VAL A 460 -21.12 -6.30 13.89
N ARG A 461 -20.20 -5.61 14.57
CA ARG A 461 -20.51 -4.57 15.56
C ARG A 461 -19.67 -3.34 15.28
N GLN A 462 -20.29 -2.18 15.41
CA GLN A 462 -19.58 -0.90 15.37
C GLN A 462 -19.54 -0.31 16.78
N GLU A 463 -18.36 0.09 17.21
CA GLU A 463 -18.21 0.83 18.46
C GLU A 463 -18.61 2.30 18.25
N PRO A 464 -19.44 2.87 19.15
CA PRO A 464 -19.93 4.24 19.03
C PRO A 464 -18.86 5.31 19.35
N GLU A 465 -17.63 4.93 19.67
CA GLU A 465 -16.55 5.86 20.01
C GLU A 465 -15.97 6.59 18.77
N LYS A 466 -15.20 7.67 18.98
CA LYS A 466 -14.70 8.60 17.95
C LYS A 466 -13.92 7.95 16.79
N SER A 467 -13.43 6.72 16.94
CA SER A 467 -12.73 5.96 15.90
C SER A 467 -13.66 5.23 14.93
N GLY A 468 -14.92 4.98 15.32
CA GLY A 468 -15.91 4.24 14.54
C GLY A 468 -15.49 2.80 14.21
N LEU A 469 -14.65 2.20 15.06
CA LEU A 469 -14.12 0.83 14.89
C LEU A 469 -15.23 -0.16 14.60
N VAL A 470 -15.02 -1.00 13.58
CA VAL A 470 -15.89 -2.13 13.30
C VAL A 470 -15.18 -3.41 13.67
N THR A 471 -15.83 -4.24 14.47
CA THR A 471 -15.39 -5.59 14.82
C THR A 471 -16.30 -6.63 14.16
N LEU A 472 -15.68 -7.68 13.64
CA LEU A 472 -16.34 -8.86 13.10
C LEU A 472 -15.99 -10.04 14.00
N ARG A 473 -16.97 -10.87 14.33
CA ARG A 473 -16.76 -12.08 15.12
C ARG A 473 -17.36 -13.26 14.39
N SER A 474 -16.59 -14.34 14.31
CA SER A 474 -17.12 -15.62 13.81
C SER A 474 -17.92 -16.28 14.92
N LEU A 475 -19.15 -16.70 14.61
CA LEU A 475 -19.96 -17.53 15.50
C LEU A 475 -19.71 -19.02 15.28
N MET A 476 -19.21 -19.41 14.09
CA MET A 476 -18.78 -20.79 13.81
C MET A 476 -17.52 -21.16 14.59
N TRP A 477 -16.59 -20.21 14.65
CA TRP A 477 -15.32 -20.36 15.36
C TRP A 477 -15.25 -19.35 16.50
N PRO A 478 -15.84 -19.68 17.67
CA PRO A 478 -15.78 -18.81 18.84
C PRO A 478 -14.32 -18.57 19.21
N GLY A 479 -13.98 -17.28 19.37
CA GLY A 479 -12.61 -16.84 19.60
C GLY A 479 -11.99 -16.10 18.42
N TYR A 480 -12.51 -16.28 17.21
CA TYR A 480 -12.07 -15.47 16.07
C TYR A 480 -12.70 -14.08 16.10
N SER A 481 -11.83 -13.05 16.09
CA SER A 481 -12.26 -11.66 16.01
C SER A 481 -11.39 -10.90 15.00
N ALA A 482 -12.03 -10.18 14.10
CA ALA A 482 -11.40 -9.27 13.18
C ALA A 482 -11.85 -7.83 13.46
N PHE A 483 -11.02 -6.87 13.07
CA PHE A 483 -11.32 -5.46 13.22
C PHE A 483 -10.91 -4.68 11.99
N HIS A 484 -11.62 -3.58 11.76
CA HIS A 484 -11.32 -2.62 10.70
C HIS A 484 -11.59 -1.22 11.22
N VAL A 485 -10.67 -0.28 10.97
CA VAL A 485 -10.84 1.12 11.33
C VAL A 485 -11.30 1.89 10.08
N PRO A 486 -12.59 2.28 9.98
CA PRO A 486 -13.13 2.94 8.79
C PRO A 486 -12.37 4.22 8.41
N GLY A 487 -12.27 4.49 7.12
CA GLY A 487 -11.50 5.62 6.59
C GLY A 487 -9.97 5.49 6.74
N THR A 488 -9.47 4.34 7.22
CA THR A 488 -8.05 4.02 7.24
C THR A 488 -7.79 2.66 6.62
N GLY A 489 -6.57 2.43 6.14
CA GLY A 489 -6.16 1.11 5.67
C GLY A 489 -5.90 0.09 6.79
N LYS A 490 -6.16 0.42 8.06
CA LYS A 490 -5.84 -0.44 9.21
C LYS A 490 -6.95 -1.48 9.44
N PHE A 491 -6.59 -2.75 9.33
CA PHE A 491 -7.41 -3.88 9.69
C PHE A 491 -6.53 -5.00 10.23
N GLY A 492 -7.14 -6.00 10.83
CA GLY A 492 -6.44 -7.19 11.30
C GLY A 492 -7.41 -8.18 11.90
N SER A 493 -6.89 -9.35 12.22
CA SER A 493 -7.66 -10.41 12.84
C SER A 493 -6.79 -11.21 13.78
N VAL A 494 -7.44 -11.80 14.79
CA VAL A 494 -6.78 -12.63 15.77
C VAL A 494 -7.73 -13.71 16.24
N TYR A 495 -7.18 -14.87 16.56
CA TYR A 495 -7.89 -15.98 17.17
C TYR A 495 -7.48 -16.18 18.63
N PHE A 496 -8.45 -16.33 19.54
CA PHE A 496 -8.23 -16.71 20.94
C PHE A 496 -9.28 -17.75 21.36
N GLY A 497 -8.88 -19.01 21.52
CA GLY A 497 -9.85 -20.04 21.94
C GLY A 497 -9.32 -21.46 21.88
N TYR A 498 -10.20 -22.43 22.12
CA TYR A 498 -9.88 -23.87 22.18
C TYR A 498 -9.87 -24.58 20.82
N ALA A 499 -9.84 -23.82 19.71
CA ALA A 499 -9.88 -24.37 18.35
C ALA A 499 -11.05 -25.37 18.14
N SER A 500 -12.22 -25.05 18.68
CA SER A 500 -13.42 -25.91 18.61
C SER A 500 -14.48 -25.27 17.70
N LYS A 501 -14.88 -26.00 16.66
CA LYS A 501 -15.91 -25.57 15.69
C LYS A 501 -17.31 -25.84 16.24
N ILE A 502 -18.20 -24.86 16.14
CA ILE A 502 -19.62 -25.04 16.45
C ILE A 502 -20.33 -25.57 15.21
N ASN A 503 -20.44 -26.90 15.10
CA ASN A 503 -21.15 -27.56 13.99
C ASN A 503 -22.68 -27.36 14.07
N ASP A 504 -23.21 -27.17 15.27
CA ASP A 504 -24.65 -27.03 15.51
C ASP A 504 -25.16 -25.59 15.37
N LEU A 505 -24.33 -24.66 14.84
CA LEU A 505 -24.68 -23.24 14.78
C LEU A 505 -25.99 -22.99 14.03
N ALA A 506 -26.27 -23.78 12.99
CA ALA A 506 -27.52 -23.69 12.24
C ALA A 506 -28.79 -23.93 13.08
N PHE A 507 -28.67 -24.60 14.22
CA PHE A 507 -29.76 -24.82 15.17
C PHE A 507 -29.79 -23.78 16.30
N LEU A 508 -28.71 -23.02 16.48
CA LEU A 508 -28.57 -22.00 17.53
C LEU A 508 -29.00 -20.60 17.07
N LEU A 509 -28.99 -20.36 15.76
CA LEU A 509 -29.49 -19.14 15.09
C LEU A 509 -30.99 -19.25 14.81
#